data_AF-A0A2R2MJB9-F1
#
_entry.id   AF-A0A2R2MJB9-F1
#
_cell.length_a   1.000
_cell.length_b   1.000
_cell.length_c   1.000
_cell.angle_alpha   90.00
_cell.angle_beta   90.00
_cell.angle_gamma   90.00
#
_symmetry.space_group_name_H-M   'P 1'
#
loop_
_entity.id
_entity.type
_entity.pdbx_description
1 polymer ?
#
loop_
_entity_poly.entity_id
_entity_poly.type
_entity_poly.pdbx_seq_one_letter_code
_entity_poly.pdbx_strand_id
1 'polypeptide(L)'
;MTCVLIEIDSLHGIRARDMFDYVLKQSRRILLYITTHYLQDFSLKMETKGIMHAAMSQQKQVIPVYGDITSEEQRKLPLSLRHLIPIDSREEGFLKHLSMRIKGEDIEYNVFIFYDGRDEIEVEQLSQGLWR
;
A
#
# COMPACT_ATOMS: atom_id res chain seq x y z
N MET A 1 -0.71 14.69 -9.94
CA MET A 1 -0.62 13.49 -9.07
C MET A 1 -1.26 12.35 -9.84
N THR A 2 -0.64 11.18 -9.94
CA THR A 2 -1.23 10.01 -10.65
C THR A 2 -1.35 8.86 -9.66
N CYS A 3 -2.55 8.28 -9.51
CA CYS A 3 -2.71 7.05 -8.74
C CYS A 3 -2.60 5.85 -9.68
N VAL A 4 -1.73 4.90 -9.34
CA VAL A 4 -1.54 3.66 -10.07
C VAL A 4 -1.91 2.52 -9.13
N LEU A 5 -2.89 1.72 -9.55
CA LEU A 5 -3.36 0.56 -8.82
C LEU A 5 -2.54 -0.65 -9.23
N ILE A 6 -2.05 -1.39 -8.24
CA ILE A 6 -1.25 -2.59 -8.44
C ILE A 6 -1.87 -3.74 -7.65
N GLU A 7 -2.48 -4.64 -8.40
CA GLU A 7 -2.93 -5.93 -7.91
C GLU A 7 -1.71 -6.83 -7.67
N ILE A 8 -1.47 -7.25 -6.42
CA ILE A 8 -0.25 -7.96 -6.05
C ILE A 8 -0.31 -9.45 -6.42
N ASP A 9 -1.50 -10.06 -6.38
CA ASP A 9 -1.76 -11.44 -6.78
C ASP A 9 -1.50 -11.69 -8.27
N SER A 10 -1.59 -10.65 -9.10
CA SER A 10 -1.19 -10.71 -10.51
C SER A 10 0.34 -10.73 -10.74
N LEU A 11 1.14 -10.52 -9.68
CA LEU A 11 2.58 -10.37 -9.77
C LEU A 11 3.31 -11.66 -9.42
N HIS A 12 3.91 -12.26 -10.45
CA HIS A 12 4.70 -13.48 -10.29
C HIS A 12 6.10 -13.34 -10.91
N GLY A 13 7.10 -13.77 -10.15
CA GLY A 13 8.48 -13.94 -10.63
C GLY A 13 9.15 -12.62 -11.06
N ILE A 14 9.86 -12.66 -12.20
CA ILE A 14 10.67 -11.53 -12.69
C ILE A 14 9.83 -10.28 -12.95
N ARG A 15 8.58 -10.45 -13.41
CA ARG A 15 7.66 -9.34 -13.70
C ARG A 15 7.28 -8.55 -12.45
N ALA A 16 7.10 -9.23 -11.31
CA ALA A 16 6.84 -8.59 -10.03
C ALA A 16 8.00 -7.66 -9.67
N ARG A 17 9.23 -8.18 -9.73
CA ARG A 17 10.46 -7.46 -9.39
C ARG A 17 10.68 -6.23 -10.27
N ASP A 18 10.55 -6.36 -11.59
CA ASP A 18 10.74 -5.25 -12.52
C ASP A 18 9.69 -4.15 -12.30
N MET A 19 8.46 -4.54 -12.03
CA MET A 19 7.39 -3.60 -11.74
C MET A 19 7.60 -2.91 -10.39
N PHE A 20 8.05 -3.62 -9.36
CA PHE A 20 8.41 -3.01 -8.08
C PHE A 20 9.58 -2.02 -8.23
N ASP A 21 10.63 -2.39 -8.96
CA ASP A 21 11.75 -1.49 -9.23
C ASP A 21 11.31 -0.24 -10.02
N TYR A 22 10.38 -0.40 -10.96
CA TYR A 22 9.76 0.71 -11.67
C TYR A 22 8.97 1.62 -10.72
N VAL A 23 8.10 1.04 -9.89
CA VAL A 23 7.28 1.75 -8.90
C VAL A 23 8.15 2.54 -7.93
N LEU A 24 9.21 1.91 -7.42
CA LEU A 24 10.14 2.54 -6.47
C LEU A 24 10.90 3.71 -7.08
N LYS A 25 11.27 3.62 -8.36
CA LYS A 25 11.90 4.75 -9.08
C LYS A 25 10.93 5.92 -9.27
N GLN A 26 9.66 5.64 -9.56
CA GLN A 26 8.65 6.64 -9.91
C GLN A 26 7.88 7.22 -8.71
N SER A 27 8.03 6.63 -7.52
CA SER A 27 7.31 7.04 -6.32
C SER A 27 8.23 7.56 -5.23
N ARG A 28 7.71 8.52 -4.44
CA ARG A 28 8.26 8.84 -3.12
C ARG A 28 7.51 8.13 -2.00
N ARG A 29 6.24 7.78 -2.23
CA ARG A 29 5.31 7.23 -1.26
C ARG A 29 4.63 6.00 -1.85
N ILE A 30 4.50 4.96 -1.04
CA ILE A 30 3.88 3.69 -1.40
C ILE A 30 2.77 3.41 -0.40
N LEU A 31 1.59 3.07 -0.90
CA LEU A 31 0.46 2.64 -0.09
C LEU A 31 0.37 1.12 -0.15
N LEU A 32 0.25 0.49 1.01
CA LEU A 32 -0.07 -0.93 1.14
C LEU A 32 -1.48 -1.03 1.69
N TYR A 33 -2.44 -1.49 0.89
CA TYR A 33 -3.80 -1.74 1.32
C TYR A 33 -3.87 -3.14 1.95
N ILE A 34 -4.09 -3.19 3.26
CA ILE A 34 -3.98 -4.41 4.05
C ILE A 34 -5.37 -4.78 4.56
N THR A 35 -5.90 -5.86 4.01
CA THR A 35 -7.19 -6.48 4.33
C THR A 35 -7.01 -7.87 4.94
N THR A 36 -8.11 -8.48 5.36
CA THR A 36 -8.14 -9.88 5.77
C THR A 36 -7.69 -10.79 4.62
N HIS A 37 -8.10 -10.48 3.38
CA HIS A 37 -7.69 -11.19 2.17
C HIS A 37 -6.17 -11.15 1.97
N TYR A 38 -5.59 -9.95 2.08
CA TYR A 38 -4.16 -9.74 2.01
C TYR A 38 -3.38 -10.60 3.03
N LEU A 39 -3.94 -10.80 4.23
CA LEU A 39 -3.33 -11.60 5.29
C LEU A 39 -3.49 -13.11 5.11
N GLN A 40 -4.45 -13.57 4.31
CA GLN A 40 -4.63 -14.99 4.05
C GLN A 40 -3.67 -15.51 2.99
N ASP A 41 -3.21 -14.65 2.09
CA ASP A 41 -2.30 -15.04 1.02
C ASP A 41 -0.84 -15.07 1.49
N PHE A 42 -0.22 -16.25 1.39
CA PHE A 42 1.17 -16.46 1.76
C PHE A 42 2.17 -15.81 0.79
N SER A 43 1.84 -15.79 -0.51
CA SER A 43 2.66 -15.19 -1.56
C SER A 43 2.72 -13.66 -1.37
N LEU A 44 1.59 -13.04 -1.05
CA LEU A 44 1.52 -11.61 -0.75
C LEU A 44 2.44 -11.20 0.41
N LYS A 45 2.51 -12.02 1.47
CA LYS A 45 3.42 -11.77 2.61
C LYS A 45 4.89 -11.80 2.21
N MET A 46 5.27 -12.65 1.25
CA MET A 46 6.65 -12.75 0.77
C MET A 46 7.02 -11.56 -0.11
N GLU A 47 6.16 -11.20 -1.06
CA GLU A 47 6.36 -10.04 -1.93
C GLU A 47 6.40 -8.74 -1.12
N THR A 48 5.56 -8.61 -0.10
CA THR A 48 5.55 -7.47 0.81
C THR A 48 6.86 -7.27 1.55
N LYS A 49 7.53 -8.36 1.98
CA LYS A 49 8.87 -8.25 2.57
C LYS A 49 9.87 -7.68 1.56
N GLY A 50 9.76 -8.08 0.29
CA GLY A 50 10.55 -7.55 -0.81
C GLY A 50 10.31 -6.05 -1.04
N ILE A 51 9.04 -5.65 -1.14
CA ILE A 51 8.60 -4.24 -1.27
C ILE A 51 9.16 -3.41 -0.11
N MET A 52 8.98 -3.89 1.13
CA MET A 52 9.46 -3.21 2.32
C MET A 52 10.97 -3.04 2.31
N HIS A 53 11.72 -4.09 2.00
CA HIS A 53 13.18 -4.04 1.93
C HIS A 53 13.66 -3.03 0.87
N ALA A 54 13.05 -3.05 -0.31
CA ALA A 54 13.44 -2.18 -1.42
C ALA A 54 12.99 -0.72 -1.21
N ALA A 55 11.85 -0.49 -0.58
CA ALA A 55 11.40 0.83 -0.18
C ALA A 55 12.32 1.44 0.89
N MET A 56 12.66 0.68 1.92
CA MET A 56 13.54 1.13 3.00
C MET A 56 14.96 1.44 2.51
N SER A 57 15.53 0.62 1.62
CA SER A 57 16.88 0.85 1.07
C SER A 57 16.97 2.14 0.25
N GLN A 58 15.86 2.54 -0.39
CA GLN A 58 15.75 3.76 -1.17
C GLN A 58 15.12 4.94 -0.40
N GLN A 59 15.00 4.81 0.93
CA GLN A 59 14.41 5.83 1.82
C GLN A 59 13.01 6.29 1.39
N LYS A 60 12.22 5.37 0.82
CA LYS A 60 10.83 5.64 0.42
C LYS A 60 9.90 5.53 1.62
N GLN A 61 8.86 6.36 1.63
CA GLN A 61 7.85 6.28 2.68
C GLN A 61 6.81 5.21 2.33
N VAL A 62 6.66 4.21 3.20
CA VAL A 62 5.58 3.24 3.11
C VAL A 62 4.46 3.64 4.07
N ILE A 63 3.22 3.64 3.60
CA ILE A 63 2.02 3.99 4.34
C ILE A 63 1.10 2.76 4.34
N PRO A 64 1.01 2.02 5.46
CA PRO A 64 0.02 0.97 5.61
C PRO A 64 -1.38 1.61 5.72
N VAL A 65 -2.32 1.10 4.94
CA VAL A 65 -3.74 1.42 5.06
C VAL A 65 -4.45 0.14 5.51
N TYR A 66 -5.10 0.18 6.67
CA TYR A 66 -5.85 -0.95 7.19
C TYR A 66 -7.28 -0.88 6.68
N GLY A 67 -7.68 -1.91 5.92
CA GLY A 67 -9.05 -2.13 5.47
C GLY A 67 -9.89 -2.72 6.59
N ASP A 68 -10.25 -3.98 6.42
CA ASP A 68 -11.13 -4.74 7.32
C ASP A 68 -10.40 -5.53 8.43
N ILE A 69 -9.07 -5.39 8.57
CA ILE A 69 -8.30 -6.21 9.53
C ILE A 69 -8.63 -5.91 11.01
N THR A 70 -8.64 -6.97 11.81
CA THR A 70 -8.83 -6.93 13.28
C THR A 70 -7.52 -6.66 14.03
N SER A 71 -7.60 -6.28 15.31
CA SER A 71 -6.42 -6.12 16.17
C SER A 71 -5.63 -7.42 16.35
N GLU A 72 -6.27 -8.59 16.25
CA GLU A 72 -5.58 -9.88 16.29
C GLU A 72 -4.79 -10.11 15.00
N GLU A 73 -5.38 -9.80 13.85
CA GLU A 73 -4.75 -9.90 12.53
C GLU A 73 -3.60 -8.93 12.36
N GLN A 74 -3.69 -7.73 12.93
CA GLN A 74 -2.57 -6.79 12.99
C GLN A 74 -1.33 -7.40 13.69
N ARG A 75 -1.51 -8.29 14.66
CA ARG A 75 -0.39 -8.97 15.34
C ARG A 75 0.29 -10.00 14.44
N LYS A 76 -0.39 -10.49 13.40
CA LYS A 76 0.12 -11.43 12.40
C LYS A 76 0.98 -10.74 11.33
N LEU A 77 0.96 -9.40 11.27
CA LEU A 77 1.78 -8.64 10.34
C LEU A 77 3.29 -8.78 10.63
N PRO A 78 4.14 -8.78 9.58
CA PRO A 78 5.58 -8.65 9.72
C PRO A 78 5.97 -7.49 10.63
N LEU A 79 7.03 -7.68 11.44
CA LEU A 79 7.53 -6.66 12.38
C LEU A 79 7.83 -5.33 11.67
N SER A 80 8.35 -5.38 10.44
CA SER A 80 8.63 -4.20 9.62
C SER A 80 7.39 -3.36 9.32
N LEU A 81 6.22 -3.97 9.14
CA LEU A 81 4.95 -3.26 8.97
C LEU A 81 4.37 -2.76 10.30
N ARG A 82 4.51 -3.54 11.37
CA ARG A 82 3.99 -3.19 12.70
C ARG A 82 4.66 -1.94 13.30
N HIS A 83 5.86 -1.58 12.86
CA HIS A 83 6.54 -0.35 13.29
C HIS A 83 6.15 0.90 12.48
N LEU A 84 5.42 0.74 11.38
CA LEU A 84 4.90 1.87 10.63
C LEU A 84 3.61 2.36 11.28
N ILE A 85 3.36 3.67 11.22
CA ILE A 85 2.10 4.26 11.67
C ILE A 85 1.06 4.03 10.56
N PRO A 86 0.05 3.16 10.76
CA PRO A 86 -0.96 2.90 9.74
C PRO A 86 -1.98 4.05 9.66
N ILE A 87 -2.82 4.01 8.63
CA ILE A 87 -4.08 4.76 8.56
C ILE A 87 -5.20 3.73 8.47
N ASP A 88 -6.21 3.84 9.33
CA ASP A 88 -7.39 2.97 9.27
C ASP A 88 -8.43 3.56 8.31
N SER A 89 -8.85 2.78 7.32
CA SER A 89 -9.85 3.19 6.32
C SER A 89 -11.25 3.38 6.92
N ARG A 90 -11.51 2.78 8.08
CA ARG A 90 -12.81 2.80 8.77
C ARG A 90 -12.96 4.01 9.70
N GLU A 91 -11.88 4.73 9.98
CA GLU A 91 -11.91 5.91 10.83
C GLU A 91 -12.54 7.11 10.12
N GLU A 92 -13.27 7.92 10.89
CA GLU A 92 -13.82 9.18 10.39
C GLU A 92 -12.68 10.11 9.91
N GLY A 93 -12.87 10.72 8.74
CA GLY A 93 -11.86 11.60 8.15
C GLY A 93 -10.70 10.86 7.48
N PHE A 94 -10.78 9.54 7.30
CA PHE A 94 -9.80 8.70 6.60
C PHE A 94 -9.21 9.35 5.35
N LEU A 95 -10.03 9.73 4.37
CA LEU A 95 -9.57 10.29 3.09
C LEU A 95 -8.77 11.60 3.30
N LYS A 96 -9.18 12.42 4.26
CA LYS A 96 -8.47 13.67 4.60
C LYS A 96 -7.10 13.35 5.20
N HIS A 97 -7.04 12.43 6.17
CA HIS A 97 -5.78 12.00 6.79
C HIS A 97 -4.82 11.37 5.77
N LEU A 98 -5.35 10.49 4.91
CA LEU A 98 -4.58 9.85 3.84
C LEU A 98 -4.06 10.87 2.84
N SER A 99 -4.92 11.78 2.37
CA SER A 99 -4.55 12.87 1.47
C SER A 99 -3.46 13.75 2.09
N MET A 100 -3.58 14.16 3.35
CA MET A 100 -2.55 14.96 4.02
C MET A 100 -1.20 14.23 4.08
N ARG A 101 -1.21 12.92 4.34
CA ARG A 101 0.01 12.11 4.41
C ARG A 101 0.65 11.89 3.04
N ILE A 102 -0.16 11.88 1.98
CA ILE A 102 0.29 11.72 0.59
C ILE A 102 0.69 13.04 -0.08
N LYS A 103 0.07 14.17 0.28
CA LYS A 103 0.22 15.46 -0.41
C LYS A 103 1.25 16.40 0.21
N GLY A 104 2.12 15.95 1.12
CA GLY A 104 3.11 16.82 1.77
C GLY A 104 3.77 17.81 0.81
N GLU A 105 4.00 19.05 1.27
CA GLU A 105 4.30 20.29 0.54
C GLU A 105 4.85 20.11 -0.90
N ASP A 106 3.98 20.37 -1.89
CA ASP A 106 4.28 20.88 -3.25
C ASP A 106 5.07 20.05 -4.28
N ILE A 107 4.75 18.78 -4.56
CA ILE A 107 5.15 18.16 -5.85
C ILE A 107 4.08 17.20 -6.39
N GLU A 108 3.98 17.08 -7.72
CA GLU A 108 3.26 15.99 -8.39
C GLU A 108 3.92 14.64 -8.07
N TYR A 109 3.24 13.79 -7.31
CA TYR A 109 3.72 12.44 -7.01
C TYR A 109 2.85 11.37 -7.70
N ASN A 110 3.47 10.24 -8.01
CA ASN A 110 2.76 9.00 -8.32
C ASN A 110 2.48 8.26 -7.00
N VAL A 111 1.21 7.89 -6.78
CA VAL A 111 0.73 7.12 -5.63
C VAL A 111 0.48 5.71 -6.11
N PHE A 112 1.23 4.75 -5.59
CA PHE A 112 1.03 3.34 -5.93
C PHE A 112 0.32 2.64 -4.78
N ILE A 113 -0.82 2.03 -5.07
CA ILE A 113 -1.61 1.26 -4.11
C ILE A 113 -1.45 -0.22 -4.44
N PHE A 114 -0.82 -0.95 -3.53
CA PHE A 114 -0.70 -2.39 -3.61
C PHE A 114 -1.84 -3.04 -2.84
N TYR A 115 -2.57 -3.95 -3.48
CA TYR A 115 -3.76 -4.58 -2.91
C TYR A 115 -3.93 -6.05 -3.37
N ASP A 116 -4.77 -6.80 -2.66
CA ASP A 116 -5.23 -8.13 -3.08
C ASP A 116 -6.37 -7.98 -4.09
N GLY A 117 -6.34 -8.67 -5.23
CA GLY A 117 -7.30 -8.51 -6.33
C GLY A 117 -8.76 -8.68 -5.92
N ARG A 118 -9.05 -9.39 -4.82
CA ARG A 118 -10.41 -9.48 -4.27
C ARG A 118 -10.95 -8.15 -3.72
N ASP A 119 -10.06 -7.19 -3.48
CA ASP A 119 -10.36 -5.86 -2.94
C ASP A 119 -10.36 -4.77 -4.04
N GLU A 120 -10.34 -5.14 -5.33
CA GLU A 120 -10.27 -4.22 -6.47
C GLU A 120 -11.31 -3.10 -6.39
N ILE A 121 -12.58 -3.44 -6.19
CA ILE A 121 -13.68 -2.46 -6.15
C ILE A 121 -13.48 -1.42 -5.04
N GLU A 122 -13.03 -1.85 -3.85
CA GLU A 122 -12.80 -0.98 -2.70
C GLU A 122 -11.61 -0.04 -2.96
N VAL A 123 -10.54 -0.59 -3.54
CA VAL A 123 -9.33 0.15 -3.86
C VAL A 123 -9.54 1.12 -5.03
N GLU A 124 -10.38 0.77 -6.01
CA GLU A 124 -10.82 1.69 -7.06
C GLU A 124 -11.58 2.88 -6.47
N GLN A 125 -12.53 2.63 -5.57
CA GLN A 125 -13.28 3.69 -4.88
C GLN A 125 -12.36 4.59 -4.03
N LEU A 126 -11.41 3.99 -3.31
CA LEU A 126 -10.37 4.71 -2.59
C LEU A 126 -9.57 5.62 -3.53
N SER A 127 -9.13 5.07 -4.67
CA SER A 127 -8.37 5.82 -5.66
C SER A 127 -9.17 7.03 -6.12
N GLN A 128 -10.46 6.85 -6.46
CA GLN A 128 -11.37 7.91 -6.89
C GLN A 128 -11.56 8.98 -5.80
N GLY A 129 -11.66 8.57 -4.54
CA GLY A 129 -11.80 9.46 -3.38
C GLY A 129 -10.59 10.37 -3.15
N LEU A 130 -9.38 9.94 -3.51
CA LEU A 130 -8.16 10.76 -3.36
C LEU A 130 -8.08 11.95 -4.35
N TRP A 131 -8.94 11.99 -5.37
CA TRP A 131 -9.01 13.06 -6.38
C TRP A 131 -10.03 14.16 -6.09
N ARG A 132 -10.97 13.89 -5.18
CA ARG A 132 -11.98 14.87 -4.76
C ARG A 132 -11.43 15.81 -3.70
#